data_AF-A0A952Z0N8-F1
#
_entry.id   AF-A0A952Z0N8-F1
#
_cell.length_a   1.000
_cell.length_b   1.000
_cell.length_c   1.000
_cell.angle_alpha   90.00
_cell.angle_beta   90.00
_cell.angle_gamma   90.00
#
_symmetry.space_group_name_H-M   'P 1'
#
loop_
_entity.id
_entity.type
_entity.pdbx_description
1 polymer ?
#
loop_
_entity_poly.entity_id
_entity_poly.type
_entity_poly.pdbx_seq_one_letter_code
_entity_poly.pdbx_strand_id
1 'polypeptide(L)'
;MQVYQEDAEQWWKIYHHTAAKAKKCENFIDVTLFLRLWSGGTDGEMAEGLTTDTEEILITNSPCFFEGLLELSKVEIAAFITHYCPLTEPGLIVKALKQALENARYRHIAAQLLHETCIQATD
;
A
#
# COMPACT_ATOMS: atom_id res chain seq x y z
N MET A 1 -12.90 4.68 9.68
CA MET A 1 -12.98 5.10 11.09
C MET A 1 -14.23 4.59 11.79
N GLN A 2 -15.46 4.77 11.27
CA GLN A 2 -16.69 4.24 11.90
C GLN A 2 -16.59 2.74 12.22
N VAL A 3 -16.26 1.88 11.25
CA VAL A 3 -16.19 0.42 11.48
C VAL A 3 -15.16 0.02 12.55
N TYR A 4 -13.99 0.65 12.62
CA TYR A 4 -12.98 0.29 13.63
C TYR A 4 -13.37 0.78 15.04
N GLN A 5 -13.94 1.98 15.15
CA GLN A 5 -14.40 2.52 16.43
C GLN A 5 -15.67 1.82 16.95
N GLU A 6 -16.51 1.34 16.04
CA GLU A 6 -17.77 0.64 16.35
C GLU A 6 -17.55 -0.87 16.54
N ASP A 7 -16.61 -1.47 15.78
CA ASP A 7 -16.33 -2.92 15.77
C ASP A 7 -14.89 -3.22 15.29
N ALA A 8 -13.92 -3.03 16.19
CA ALA A 8 -12.51 -3.28 15.91
C ALA A 8 -12.23 -4.74 15.49
N GLU A 9 -12.95 -5.71 16.05
CA GLU A 9 -12.78 -7.13 15.71
C GLU A 9 -13.16 -7.39 14.25
N GLN A 10 -14.29 -6.83 13.80
CA GLN A 10 -14.73 -6.93 12.42
C GLN A 10 -13.76 -6.24 11.47
N TRP A 11 -13.20 -5.09 11.86
CA TRP A 11 -12.17 -4.43 11.06
C TRP A 11 -10.93 -5.31 10.88
N TRP A 12 -10.39 -5.87 11.96
CA TRP A 12 -9.22 -6.77 11.90
C TRP A 12 -9.50 -8.02 11.08
N LYS A 13 -10.70 -8.60 11.15
CA LYS A 13 -11.12 -9.71 10.27
C LYS A 13 -11.08 -9.32 8.80
N ILE A 14 -11.60 -8.14 8.45
CA ILE A 14 -11.57 -7.64 7.06
C ILE A 14 -10.13 -7.46 6.61
N TYR A 15 -9.31 -6.76 7.40
CA TYR A 15 -7.90 -6.51 7.09
C TYR A 15 -7.11 -7.81 6.90
N HIS A 16 -7.16 -8.76 7.85
CA HIS A 16 -6.40 -10.00 7.72
C HIS A 16 -6.87 -10.83 6.51
N HIS A 17 -8.17 -10.83 6.22
CA HIS A 17 -8.71 -11.52 5.06
C HIS A 17 -8.23 -10.92 3.73
N THR A 18 -8.28 -9.60 3.59
CA THR A 18 -7.85 -8.91 2.37
C THR A 18 -6.34 -8.96 2.20
N ALA A 19 -5.57 -8.75 3.27
CA ALA A 19 -4.11 -8.86 3.25
C ALA A 19 -3.64 -10.26 2.83
N ALA A 20 -4.20 -11.32 3.40
CA ALA A 20 -3.83 -12.69 3.06
C ALA A 20 -4.10 -13.04 1.58
N LYS A 21 -5.10 -12.44 0.95
CA LYS A 21 -5.37 -12.59 -0.49
C LYS A 21 -4.44 -11.72 -1.33
N ALA A 22 -4.28 -10.44 -0.96
CA ALA A 22 -3.44 -9.50 -1.67
C ALA A 22 -1.99 -9.98 -1.78
N LYS A 23 -1.43 -10.55 -0.70
CA LYS A 23 -0.07 -11.12 -0.68
C LYS A 23 0.16 -12.25 -1.67
N LYS A 24 -0.88 -12.99 -2.07
CA LYS A 24 -0.77 -14.07 -3.06
C LYS A 24 -0.69 -13.56 -4.49
N CYS A 25 -1.19 -12.35 -4.77
CA CYS A 25 -1.27 -11.79 -6.11
C CYS A 25 -1.90 -12.74 -7.15
N GLU A 26 -2.91 -13.52 -6.78
CA GLU A 26 -3.66 -14.31 -7.76
C GLU A 26 -4.52 -13.40 -8.66
N ASN A 27 -4.93 -12.24 -8.13
CA ASN A 27 -5.70 -11.21 -8.80
C ASN A 27 -5.39 -9.83 -8.21
N PHE A 28 -5.11 -8.82 -9.05
CA PHE A 28 -4.85 -7.44 -8.59
C PHE A 28 -6.06 -6.82 -7.88
N ILE A 29 -7.29 -7.30 -8.14
CA ILE A 29 -8.50 -6.81 -7.46
C ILE A 29 -8.40 -7.01 -5.93
N ASP A 30 -7.81 -8.11 -5.48
CA ASP A 30 -7.62 -8.35 -4.05
C ASP A 30 -6.61 -7.35 -3.45
N VAL A 31 -5.60 -6.97 -4.22
CA VAL A 31 -4.65 -5.91 -3.86
C VAL A 31 -5.35 -4.56 -3.79
N THR A 32 -6.21 -4.22 -4.76
CA THR A 32 -7.02 -2.99 -4.73
C THR A 32 -7.89 -2.94 -3.47
N LEU A 33 -8.59 -4.03 -3.13
CA LEU A 33 -9.45 -4.08 -1.94
C LEU A 33 -8.64 -3.90 -0.65
N PHE A 34 -7.45 -4.47 -0.56
CA PHE A 34 -6.53 -4.24 0.54
C PHE A 34 -6.09 -2.77 0.60
N LEU A 35 -5.62 -2.20 -0.51
CA LEU A 35 -5.12 -0.82 -0.54
C LEU A 35 -6.20 0.21 -0.23
N ARG A 36 -7.48 -0.07 -0.52
CA ARG A 36 -8.61 0.79 -0.11
C ARG A 36 -8.71 0.99 1.39
N LEU A 37 -8.17 0.09 2.21
CA LEU A 37 -8.19 0.26 3.67
C LEU A 37 -7.41 1.51 4.12
N TRP A 38 -6.45 1.98 3.34
CA TRP A 38 -5.73 3.25 3.56
C TRP A 38 -6.57 4.50 3.36
N SER A 39 -7.70 4.41 2.65
CA SER A 39 -8.60 5.55 2.46
C SER A 39 -9.45 5.86 3.70
N GLY A 40 -9.47 4.97 4.69
CA GLY A 40 -10.04 5.23 6.00
C GLY A 40 -9.02 5.87 6.94
N GLY A 41 -9.49 6.65 7.92
CA GLY A 41 -8.61 7.09 9.01
C GLY A 41 -8.00 5.88 9.73
N THR A 42 -6.67 5.87 9.84
CA THR A 42 -5.86 4.86 10.52
C THR A 42 -5.41 5.38 11.89
N ASP A 43 -5.46 4.54 12.92
CA ASP A 43 -4.69 4.77 14.14
C ASP A 43 -3.28 4.15 14.04
N GLY A 44 -2.49 4.19 15.11
CA GLY A 44 -1.11 3.69 15.10
C GLY A 44 -0.98 2.20 14.79
N GLU A 45 -1.84 1.36 15.37
CA GLU A 45 -1.78 -0.10 15.17
C GLU A 45 -2.28 -0.49 13.77
N MET A 46 -3.34 0.15 13.30
CA MET A 46 -3.82 -0.03 11.92
C MET A 46 -2.76 0.36 10.90
N ALA A 47 -2.10 1.50 11.11
CA ALA A 47 -1.07 2.01 10.21
C ALA A 47 0.14 1.08 10.16
N GLU A 48 0.57 0.51 11.29
CA GLU A 48 1.70 -0.43 11.35
C GLU A 48 1.41 -1.72 10.58
N GLY A 49 0.24 -2.33 10.80
CA GLY A 49 -0.18 -3.54 10.08
C GLY A 49 -0.35 -3.30 8.58
N LEU A 50 -1.05 -2.22 8.20
CA LEU A 50 -1.21 -1.83 6.81
C LEU A 50 0.13 -1.55 6.13
N THR A 51 1.06 -0.88 6.81
CA THR A 51 2.40 -0.59 6.26
C THR A 51 3.15 -1.86 5.98
N THR A 52 3.25 -2.75 6.98
CA THR A 52 4.01 -3.99 6.87
C THR A 52 3.53 -4.85 5.70
N ASP A 53 2.22 -5.01 5.56
CA ASP A 53 1.66 -5.81 4.47
C ASP A 53 1.76 -5.10 3.11
N THR A 54 1.64 -3.77 3.07
CA THR A 54 1.84 -2.98 1.85
C THR A 54 3.27 -3.13 1.34
N GLU A 55 4.26 -3.04 2.22
CA GLU A 55 5.67 -3.21 1.90
C GLU A 55 5.96 -4.62 1.37
N GLU A 56 5.43 -5.64 2.05
CA GLU A 56 5.57 -7.03 1.59
C GLU A 56 5.02 -7.21 0.18
N ILE A 57 3.81 -6.70 -0.10
CA ILE A 57 3.18 -6.79 -1.43
C ILE A 57 4.02 -6.02 -2.47
N LEU A 58 4.48 -4.82 -2.16
CA LEU A 58 5.31 -4.01 -3.06
C LEU A 58 6.64 -4.71 -3.39
N ILE A 59 7.32 -5.30 -2.39
CA ILE A 59 8.62 -5.95 -2.57
C ILE A 59 8.47 -7.28 -3.32
N THR A 60 7.51 -8.10 -2.93
CA THR A 60 7.37 -9.46 -3.46
C THR A 60 6.60 -9.51 -4.78
N ASN A 61 5.64 -8.61 -4.97
CA ASN A 61 4.68 -8.62 -6.06
C ASN A 61 4.46 -7.22 -6.66
N SER A 62 5.54 -6.48 -6.91
CA SER A 62 5.53 -5.09 -7.41
C SER A 62 4.55 -4.83 -8.57
N PRO A 63 4.51 -5.62 -9.66
CA PRO A 63 3.54 -5.39 -10.74
C PRO A 63 2.08 -5.44 -10.25
N CYS A 64 1.76 -6.39 -9.38
CA CYS A 64 0.44 -6.55 -8.78
C CYS A 64 0.04 -5.37 -7.91
N PHE A 65 1.00 -4.89 -7.11
CA PHE A 65 0.85 -3.69 -6.30
C PHE A 65 0.44 -2.51 -7.18
N PHE A 66 1.18 -2.27 -8.26
CA PHE A 66 0.91 -1.13 -9.13
C PHE A 66 -0.39 -1.29 -9.94
N GLU A 67 -0.72 -2.48 -10.44
CA GLU A 67 -2.03 -2.72 -11.05
C GLU A 67 -3.15 -2.45 -10.05
N GLY A 68 -3.03 -2.95 -8.81
CA GLY A 68 -4.03 -2.75 -7.77
C GLY A 68 -4.19 -1.27 -7.38
N LEU A 69 -3.07 -0.53 -7.32
CA LEU A 69 -3.02 0.89 -7.00
C LEU A 69 -3.63 1.77 -8.11
N LEU A 70 -3.46 1.39 -9.38
CA LEU A 70 -4.03 2.12 -10.52
C LEU A 70 -5.57 2.02 -10.61
N GLU A 71 -6.16 1.01 -9.99
CA GLU A 71 -7.62 0.84 -9.90
C GLU A 71 -8.27 1.67 -8.78
N LEU A 72 -7.46 2.30 -7.93
CA LEU A 72 -7.95 3.26 -6.95
C LEU A 72 -8.35 4.57 -7.64
N SER A 73 -9.39 5.21 -7.11
CA SER A 73 -9.70 6.59 -7.46
C SER A 73 -8.58 7.54 -7.02
N LYS A 74 -8.50 8.71 -7.64
CA LYS A 74 -7.50 9.73 -7.29
C LYS A 74 -7.52 10.12 -5.80
N VAL A 75 -8.71 10.12 -5.18
CA VAL A 75 -8.88 10.44 -3.76
C VAL A 75 -8.31 9.32 -2.88
N GLU A 76 -8.57 8.06 -3.22
CA GLU A 76 -8.01 6.90 -2.52
C GLU A 76 -6.48 6.85 -2.65
N ILE A 77 -5.94 7.15 -3.84
CA ILE A 77 -4.48 7.24 -4.05
C ILE A 77 -3.87 8.35 -3.20
N ALA A 78 -4.48 9.54 -3.17
CA ALA A 78 -3.97 10.65 -2.35
C ALA A 78 -3.99 10.31 -0.85
N ALA A 79 -5.05 9.65 -0.38
CA ALA A 79 -5.13 9.18 1.01
C ALA A 79 -4.04 8.14 1.30
N PHE A 80 -3.86 7.16 0.40
CA PHE A 80 -2.77 6.19 0.49
C PHE A 80 -1.41 6.86 0.60
N ILE A 81 -1.05 7.75 -0.33
CA ILE A 81 0.26 8.42 -0.34
C ILE A 81 0.47 9.26 0.93
N THR A 82 -0.58 9.94 1.41
CA THR A 82 -0.50 10.80 2.62
C THR A 82 -0.21 9.99 3.87
N HIS A 83 -0.74 8.77 3.96
CA HIS A 83 -0.66 7.94 5.17
C HIS A 83 0.45 6.89 5.10
N TYR A 84 0.83 6.46 3.90
CA TYR A 84 1.84 5.43 3.71
C TYR A 84 3.24 5.97 4.03
N CYS A 85 3.82 5.42 5.08
CA CYS A 85 5.16 5.75 5.53
C CYS A 85 5.93 4.45 5.83
N PRO A 86 6.89 4.05 4.98
CA PRO A 86 7.61 2.80 5.16
C PRO A 86 8.32 2.69 6.52
N LEU A 87 8.22 1.52 7.15
CA LEU A 87 8.86 1.16 8.41
C LEU A 87 10.14 0.34 8.21
N THR A 88 10.28 -0.37 7.08
CA THR A 88 11.48 -1.17 6.79
C THR A 88 12.64 -0.35 6.22
N GLU A 89 13.86 -0.91 6.30
CA GLU A 89 15.05 -0.34 5.65
C GLU A 89 14.73 0.04 4.20
N PRO A 90 14.94 1.30 3.80
CA PRO A 90 14.39 1.85 2.56
C PRO A 90 14.95 1.19 1.29
N GLY A 91 16.03 0.40 1.39
CA GLY A 91 16.72 -0.19 0.25
C GLY A 91 15.85 -1.07 -0.64
N LEU A 92 15.05 -1.97 -0.06
CA LEU A 92 14.21 -2.89 -0.85
C LEU A 92 13.00 -2.17 -1.47
N ILE A 93 12.37 -1.27 -0.72
CA ILE A 93 11.25 -0.44 -1.19
C ILE A 93 11.72 0.50 -2.31
N VAL A 94 12.80 1.24 -2.10
CA VAL A 94 13.39 2.13 -3.12
C VAL A 94 13.78 1.35 -4.36
N LYS A 95 14.34 0.14 -4.21
CA LYS A 95 14.65 -0.72 -5.35
C LYS A 95 13.40 -1.10 -6.14
N ALA A 96 12.34 -1.55 -5.47
CA ALA A 96 11.08 -1.93 -6.11
C ALA A 96 10.44 -0.74 -6.85
N LEU A 97 10.44 0.45 -6.24
CA LEU A 97 9.92 1.68 -6.85
C LEU A 97 10.78 2.13 -8.04
N LYS A 98 12.12 2.08 -7.93
CA LYS A 98 13.04 2.42 -9.04
C LYS A 98 12.84 1.49 -10.23
N GLN A 99 12.65 0.19 -10.01
CA GLN A 99 12.31 -0.76 -11.07
C GLN A 99 10.98 -0.41 -11.74
N ALA A 100 9.98 0.02 -10.97
CA ALA A 100 8.69 0.43 -11.52
C ALA A 100 8.77 1.71 -12.38
N LEU A 101 9.76 2.58 -12.19
CA LEU A 101 10.00 3.74 -13.06
C LEU A 101 10.31 3.37 -14.51
N GLU A 102 10.86 2.17 -14.74
CA GLU A 102 11.16 1.65 -16.06
C GLU A 102 9.88 1.32 -16.85
N ASN A 103 8.80 0.95 -16.14
CA ASN A 103 7.50 0.69 -16.74
C ASN A 103 6.73 2.00 -16.97
N ALA A 104 6.45 2.34 -18.23
CA ALA A 104 5.76 3.58 -18.60
C ALA A 104 4.38 3.75 -17.93
N ARG A 105 3.67 2.65 -17.64
CA ARG A 105 2.36 2.67 -17.00
C ARG A 105 2.47 3.03 -15.51
N TYR A 106 3.51 2.55 -14.82
CA TYR A 106 3.68 2.74 -13.37
C TYR A 106 4.55 3.96 -13.04
N ARG A 107 5.33 4.45 -14.01
CA ARG A 107 6.33 5.50 -13.81
C ARG A 107 5.84 6.70 -13.01
N HIS A 108 4.66 7.22 -13.35
CA HIS A 108 4.15 8.42 -12.69
C HIS A 108 3.84 8.15 -11.21
N ILE A 109 3.14 7.06 -10.91
CA ILE A 109 2.76 6.73 -9.54
C ILE A 109 3.95 6.24 -8.70
N ALA A 110 4.89 5.51 -9.31
CA ALA A 110 6.14 5.12 -8.66
C ALA A 110 7.01 6.34 -8.30
N ALA A 111 7.05 7.36 -9.17
CA ALA A 111 7.75 8.62 -8.89
C ALA A 111 7.09 9.41 -7.75
N GLN A 112 5.75 9.47 -7.72
CA GLN A 112 5.02 10.08 -6.60
C GLN A 112 5.34 9.37 -5.29
N LEU A 113 5.29 8.02 -5.26
CA LEU A 113 5.61 7.26 -4.06
C LEU A 113 7.05 7.51 -3.59
N LEU A 114 8.02 7.59 -4.50
CA LEU A 114 9.41 7.92 -4.12
C LEU A 114 9.58 9.33 -3.55
N HIS A 115 8.74 10.30 -3.93
CA HIS A 115 8.92 11.70 -3.57
C HIS A 115 8.04 12.16 -2.39
N GLU A 116 6.80 11.69 -2.35
CA GLU A 116 5.75 12.19 -1.47
C GLU A 116 5.58 11.34 -0.20
N THR A 117 6.01 10.08 -0.23
CA THR A 117 6.00 9.25 0.97
C THR A 117 7.23 9.58 1.83
N CYS A 118 7.20 9.22 3.11
CA CYS A 118 8.29 9.49 4.05
C CYS A 118 9.58 8.69 3.77
N ILE A 119 9.75 8.13 2.56
CA ILE A 119 10.93 7.37 2.15
C ILE A 119 12.16 8.28 2.17
N GLN A 120 12.95 8.15 3.24
CA GLN A 120 14.28 8.74 3.27
C GLN A 120 15.22 7.82 2.49
N ALA A 121 15.46 8.14 1.21
CA ALA A 121 16.60 7.58 0.50
C ALA A 121 17.87 8.16 1.11
N THR A 122 18.57 7.39 1.94
CA THR A 122 19.95 7.70 2.29
C THR A 122 20.83 7.38 1.08
N ASP A 123 21.47 8.42 0.54
CA ASP A 123 22.51 8.34 -0.49
C ASP A 123 23.73 7.52 -0.03
#